data_AF-A0A919ZK37-F1
#
_entry.id   AF-A0A919ZK37-F1
#
_cell.length_a   1.000
_cell.length_b   1.000
_cell.length_c   1.000
_cell.angle_alpha   90.00
_cell.angle_beta   90.00
_cell.angle_gamma   90.00
#
_symmetry.space_group_name_H-M   'P 1'
#
loop_
_entity.id
_entity.type
_entity.pdbx_description
1 polymer ?
#
loop_
_entity_poly.entity_id
_entity_poly.type
_entity_poly.pdbx_seq_one_letter_code
_entity_poly.pdbx_strand_id
1 'polypeptide(L)'
;MIELRKITFDNFNECISLRVEEYQQNGYGKEAIVRAIELIKTFPHGDASKIVIVYGEENKIAKKLYTSLGFIENGERDEDGDILAEYIL
;
A
#
# COMPACT_ATOMS: atom_id res chain seq x y z
N MET A 1 -14.99 -4.10 10.22
CA MET A 1 -14.98 -2.84 9.45
C MET A 1 -13.56 -2.30 9.53
N ILE A 2 -12.95 -1.92 8.40
CA ILE A 2 -11.60 -1.31 8.41
C ILE A 2 -11.78 0.20 8.56
N GLU A 3 -11.12 0.80 9.54
CA GLU A 3 -11.12 2.24 9.79
C GLU A 3 -9.71 2.80 9.65
N LEU A 4 -9.57 3.92 8.91
CA LEU A 4 -8.31 4.62 8.78
C LEU A 4 -8.17 5.63 9.93
N ARG A 5 -7.05 5.59 10.66
CA ARG A 5 -6.74 6.48 11.78
C ARG A 5 -5.36 7.11 11.60
N LYS A 6 -5.18 8.31 12.14
CA LYS A 6 -3.89 8.99 12.14
C LYS A 6 -2.86 8.16 12.90
N ILE A 7 -1.67 7.99 12.32
CA ILE A 7 -0.53 7.40 13.01
C ILE A 7 0.01 8.40 14.03
N THR A 8 0.19 7.95 15.27
CA THR A 8 0.78 8.68 16.39
C THR A 8 1.98 7.89 16.91
N PHE A 9 2.80 8.53 17.75
CA PHE A 9 3.91 7.83 18.39
C PHE A 9 3.44 6.62 19.21
N ASP A 10 2.26 6.73 19.83
CA ASP A 10 1.67 5.67 20.66
C ASP A 10 1.20 4.46 19.84
N ASN A 11 0.76 4.67 18.58
CA ASN A 11 0.21 3.60 17.76
C ASN A 11 1.15 3.15 16.61
N PHE A 12 2.26 3.84 16.39
CA PHE A 12 3.19 3.56 15.29
C PHE A 12 3.70 2.12 15.33
N ASN A 13 4.17 1.67 16.50
CA ASN A 13 4.71 0.32 16.68
C ASN A 13 3.69 -0.78 16.34
N GLU A 14 2.42 -0.58 16.68
CA GLU A 14 1.34 -1.50 16.30
C GLU A 14 1.13 -1.50 14.78
N CYS A 15 1.11 -0.32 14.16
CA CYS A 15 0.88 -0.16 12.72
C CYS A 15 2.01 -0.78 11.87
N ILE A 16 3.26 -0.74 12.33
CA ILE A 16 4.42 -1.30 11.61
C ILE A 16 4.72 -2.76 11.98
N SER A 17 4.14 -3.29 13.06
CA SER A 17 4.29 -4.70 13.44
C SER A 17 3.39 -5.58 12.56
N LEU A 18 3.71 -5.63 11.27
CA LEU A 18 3.07 -6.56 10.33
C LEU A 18 3.47 -7.98 10.71
N ARG A 19 2.56 -8.71 11.36
CA ARG A 19 2.76 -10.12 11.73
C ARG A 19 2.12 -11.03 10.69
N VAL A 20 2.80 -12.13 10.37
CA VAL A 20 2.19 -13.25 9.65
C VAL A 20 1.30 -13.99 10.64
N GLU A 21 -0.01 -13.97 10.40
CA GLU A 21 -1.02 -14.53 11.30
C GLU A 21 -2.02 -15.37 10.49
N GLU A 22 -2.74 -16.26 11.16
CA GLU A 22 -3.73 -17.17 10.55
C GLU A 22 -4.87 -16.44 9.80
N TYR A 23 -5.06 -15.15 10.07
CA TYR A 23 -6.08 -14.32 9.43
C TYR A 23 -5.65 -13.68 8.11
N GLN A 24 -4.44 -13.95 7.61
CA GLN A 24 -4.06 -13.55 6.26
C GLN A 24 -5.02 -14.17 5.20
N GLN A 25 -4.96 -13.65 3.97
CA GLN A 25 -5.79 -14.11 2.84
C GLN A 25 -7.31 -13.88 2.96
N ASN A 26 -7.80 -13.25 4.04
CA ASN A 26 -9.20 -12.81 4.19
C ASN A 26 -9.53 -11.48 3.50
N GLY A 27 -8.66 -10.99 2.61
CA GLY A 27 -8.90 -9.76 1.83
C GLY A 27 -8.66 -8.43 2.57
N TYR A 28 -8.36 -8.45 3.87
CA TYR A 28 -8.17 -7.21 4.66
C TYR A 28 -7.09 -6.28 4.10
N GLY A 29 -5.95 -6.81 3.63
CA GLY A 29 -4.91 -5.99 3.03
C GLY A 29 -5.37 -5.27 1.75
N LYS A 30 -6.15 -5.97 0.91
CA LYS A 30 -6.74 -5.38 -0.30
C LYS A 30 -7.71 -4.25 0.05
N GLU A 31 -8.61 -4.53 0.98
CA GLU A 31 -9.64 -3.58 1.41
C GLU A 31 -9.04 -2.35 2.10
N ALA A 32 -7.94 -2.51 2.86
CA ALA A 32 -7.21 -1.40 3.46
C ALA A 32 -6.58 -0.48 2.40
N ILE A 33 -5.94 -1.04 1.37
CA ILE A 33 -5.36 -0.25 0.27
C ILE A 33 -6.45 0.47 -0.52
N VAL A 34 -7.59 -0.18 -0.79
CA VAL A 34 -8.73 0.48 -1.47
C VAL A 34 -9.19 1.72 -0.71
N ARG A 35 -9.44 1.60 0.61
CA ARG A 35 -9.79 2.76 1.45
C ARG A 35 -8.71 3.83 1.48
N ALA A 36 -7.44 3.44 1.48
CA ALA A 36 -6.33 4.38 1.44
C ALA A 36 -6.32 5.17 0.12
N ILE A 37 -6.53 4.51 -1.03
CA ILE A 37 -6.65 5.18 -2.34
C ILE A 37 -7.84 6.14 -2.34
N GLU A 38 -9.00 5.72 -1.82
CA GLU A 38 -10.19 6.58 -1.71
C GLU A 38 -9.92 7.83 -0.88
N LEU A 39 -9.22 7.69 0.26
CA LEU A 39 -8.81 8.82 1.10
C LEU A 39 -7.80 9.73 0.38
N ILE A 40 -6.81 9.17 -0.31
CA ILE A 40 -5.80 9.97 -1.03
C ILE A 40 -6.45 10.80 -2.15
N LYS A 41 -7.47 10.25 -2.84
CA LYS A 41 -8.25 10.95 -3.87
C LYS A 41 -9.05 12.15 -3.35
N THR A 42 -9.25 12.29 -2.04
CA THR A 42 -9.84 13.50 -1.47
C THR A 42 -8.83 14.62 -1.23
N PHE A 43 -7.56 14.42 -1.64
CA PHE A 43 -6.46 15.38 -1.49
C PHE A 43 -6.36 16.01 -0.08
N PRO A 44 -6.38 15.20 1.00
CA PRO A 44 -6.43 15.72 2.37
C PRO A 44 -5.19 16.56 2.75
N HIS A 45 -4.12 16.44 1.96
CA HIS A 45 -2.85 17.14 2.15
C HIS A 45 -2.42 17.94 0.92
N GLY A 46 -3.36 18.27 0.03
CA GLY A 46 -3.11 18.97 -1.23
C GLY A 46 -3.04 18.04 -2.44
N ASP A 47 -2.84 18.64 -3.61
CA ASP A 47 -2.89 17.94 -4.90
C ASP A 47 -1.80 16.89 -5.02
N ALA A 48 -2.19 15.68 -5.43
CA ALA A 48 -1.29 14.58 -5.73
C ALA A 48 -1.60 14.06 -7.14
N SER A 49 -0.57 13.75 -7.92
CA SER A 49 -0.75 13.22 -9.28
C SER A 49 -0.70 11.69 -9.33
N LYS A 50 -0.06 11.07 -8.34
CA LYS A 50 0.12 9.61 -8.27
C LYS A 50 0.37 9.11 -6.85
N ILE A 51 0.14 7.82 -6.65
CA ILE A 51 0.60 7.04 -5.49
C ILE A 51 1.76 6.16 -5.95
N VAL A 52 2.85 6.12 -5.18
CA VAL A 52 4.00 5.24 -5.43
C VAL A 52 4.11 4.22 -4.30
N ILE A 53 4.35 2.97 -4.67
CA ILE A 53 4.59 1.86 -3.75
C ILE A 53 5.87 1.13 -4.15
N VAL A 54 6.49 0.45 -3.18
CA VAL A 54 7.71 -0.32 -3.36
C VAL A 54 7.50 -1.74 -2.84
N TYR A 55 8.00 -2.74 -3.55
CA TYR A 55 8.00 -4.14 -3.09
C TYR A 55 9.13 -4.97 -3.72
N GLY A 56 9.65 -5.94 -2.95
CA GLY A 56 10.64 -6.91 -3.41
C GLY A 56 10.19 -7.73 -4.61
N GLU A 57 11.13 -7.97 -5.54
CA GLU A 57 10.86 -8.65 -6.81
C GLU A 57 10.34 -10.08 -6.63
N GLU A 58 10.77 -10.76 -5.58
CA GLU A 58 10.33 -12.10 -5.19
C GLU A 58 8.91 -12.11 -4.61
N ASN A 59 8.38 -10.96 -4.18
CA ASN A 59 7.04 -10.86 -3.57
C ASN A 59 5.92 -10.87 -4.60
N LYS A 60 5.69 -12.06 -5.20
CA LYS A 60 4.66 -12.27 -6.23
C LYS A 60 3.23 -12.01 -5.72
N ILE A 61 3.00 -12.16 -4.41
CA ILE A 61 1.71 -11.87 -3.76
C ILE A 61 1.45 -10.36 -3.81
N ALA A 62 2.43 -9.55 -3.39
CA ALA A 62 2.35 -8.09 -3.47
C ALA A 62 2.13 -7.61 -4.91
N LYS A 63 2.94 -8.11 -5.87
CA LYS A 63 2.77 -7.81 -7.30
C LYS A 63 1.33 -8.07 -7.76
N LYS A 64 0.79 -9.27 -7.51
CA LYS A 64 -0.58 -9.62 -7.90
C LYS A 64 -1.63 -8.71 -7.24
N LEU A 65 -1.45 -8.41 -5.95
CA LEU A 65 -2.34 -7.51 -5.21
C LEU A 65 -2.37 -6.11 -5.83
N TYR A 66 -1.21 -5.49 -6.01
CA TYR A 66 -1.11 -4.12 -6.49
C TYR A 66 -1.55 -3.99 -7.96
N THR A 67 -1.15 -4.92 -8.83
CA THR A 67 -1.65 -4.95 -10.21
C THR A 67 -3.18 -5.11 -10.25
N SER A 68 -3.77 -5.92 -9.36
CA SER A 68 -5.24 -6.07 -9.29
C SER A 68 -5.98 -4.80 -8.84
N LEU A 69 -5.27 -3.85 -8.22
CA LEU A 69 -5.78 -2.57 -7.77
C LEU A 69 -5.48 -1.43 -8.75
N GLY A 70 -4.79 -1.71 -9.86
CA GLY A 70 -4.49 -0.73 -10.91
C GLY A 70 -3.13 -0.06 -10.82
N PHE A 71 -2.23 -0.53 -9.95
CA PHE A 71 -0.83 -0.10 -9.96
C PHE A 71 -0.09 -0.70 -11.15
N ILE A 72 0.82 0.08 -11.74
CA ILE A 72 1.64 -0.30 -12.88
C ILE A 72 3.12 -0.13 -12.51
N GLU A 73 3.94 -1.17 -12.69
CA GLU A 73 5.38 -1.08 -12.51
C GLU A 73 5.96 -0.03 -13.47
N ASN A 74 6.70 0.95 -12.97
CA ASN A 74 7.24 2.05 -13.79
C ASN A 74 8.61 1.73 -14.43
N GLY A 75 9.18 0.56 -14.09
CA GLY A 75 10.50 0.12 -14.56
C GLY A 75 11.67 0.58 -13.70
N GLU A 76 11.42 1.40 -12.68
CA GLU A 76 12.42 1.85 -11.72
C GLU A 76 12.54 0.88 -10.54
N ARG A 77 13.68 0.99 -9.85
CA ARG A 77 13.98 0.27 -8.62
C ARG A 77 14.57 1.22 -7.60
N ASP A 78 14.37 0.91 -6.31
CA ASP A 78 15.00 1.67 -5.24
C ASP A 78 16.46 1.23 -5.01
N GLU A 79 17.08 1.73 -3.94
CA GLU A 79 18.47 1.44 -3.59
C GLU A 79 18.73 -0.02 -3.19
N ASP A 80 17.70 -0.71 -2.73
CA ASP A 80 17.74 -2.14 -2.34
C ASP A 80 17.39 -3.06 -3.53
N GLY A 81 16.97 -2.48 -4.66
CA GLY A 81 16.59 -3.21 -5.87
C GLY A 81 15.11 -3.59 -5.94
N ASP A 82 14.29 -3.08 -5.02
CA ASP A 82 12.85 -3.32 -4.97
C ASP A 82 12.13 -2.57 -6.09
N ILE A 83 10.99 -3.11 -6.53
CA ILE A 83 10.23 -2.60 -7.67
C ILE A 83 9.38 -1.40 -7.25
N LEU A 84 9.43 -0.32 -8.04
CA LEU A 84 8.50 0.79 -7.93
C LEU A 84 7.27 0.56 -8.83
N ALA A 85 6.08 0.77 -8.26
CA ALA A 85 4.83 0.78 -9.01
C ALA A 85 3.99 2.01 -8.69
N GLU A 86 3.26 2.50 -9.69
CA GLU A 86 2.53 3.76 -9.64
C GLU A 86 1.03 3.57 -9.90
N TYR A 87 0.22 4.35 -9.20
CA TYR A 87 -1.22 4.50 -9.45
C TYR A 87 -1.51 5.96 -9.77
N ILE A 88 -2.06 6.23 -10.95
CA ILE A 88 -2.44 7.59 -11.36
C ILE A 88 -3.75 7.99 -10.67
N LEU A 89 -3.73 9.13 -9.98
CA LEU A 89 -4.86 9.62 -9.18
C LEU A 89 -5.96 10.27 -10.01
#